data_AF-A0A1F7GAM7-F1
#
_entry.id   AF-A0A1F7GAM7-F1
#
_cell.length_a   1.000
_cell.length_b   1.000
_cell.length_c   1.000
_cell.angle_alpha   90.00
_cell.angle_beta   90.00
_cell.angle_gamma   90.00
#
_symmetry.space_group_name_H-M   'P 1'
#
loop_
_entity.id
_entity.type
_entity.pdbx_description
1 polymer ?
#
loop_
_entity_poly.entity_id
_entity_poly.type
_entity_poly.pdbx_seq_one_letter_code
_entity_poly.pdbx_strand_id
1 'polypeptide(L)'
;MPTNPIIAQTEKVFLQKLVELIETEAVSPIDGQTITKEFLKCVDLEDVAKFKEALNNLTLKYADFKPVYSEFLRLEEQNKVDNVLNKMQGLMQNNSNPLPVSEPTAAQIT
;
A
#
# COMPACT_ATOMS: atom_id res chain seq x y z
N MET A 1 8.79 13.62 -6.04
CA MET A 1 7.43 13.28 -5.56
C MET A 1 7.26 11.79 -5.74
N PRO A 2 6.80 11.03 -4.71
CA PRO A 2 6.69 9.58 -4.80
C PRO A 2 5.67 9.19 -5.88
N THR A 3 6.02 8.20 -6.71
CA THR A 3 5.19 7.68 -7.81
C THR A 3 4.25 6.56 -7.34
N ASN A 4 4.51 5.97 -6.17
CA ASN A 4 3.69 4.91 -5.60
C ASN A 4 2.49 5.48 -4.82
N PRO A 5 1.24 5.06 -5.12
CA PRO A 5 0.04 5.62 -4.50
C PRO A 5 -0.07 5.36 -2.99
N ILE A 6 0.45 4.23 -2.49
CA ILE A 6 0.45 3.92 -1.05
C ILE A 6 1.40 4.88 -0.32
N ILE A 7 2.58 5.12 -0.89
CA ILE A 7 3.59 6.01 -0.33
C ILE A 7 3.08 7.45 -0.34
N ALA A 8 2.51 7.91 -1.46
CA ALA A 8 1.95 9.26 -1.58
C ALA A 8 0.80 9.51 -0.58
N GLN A 9 -0.09 8.53 -0.39
CA GLN A 9 -1.16 8.63 0.62
C GLN A 9 -0.59 8.64 2.04
N THR A 10 0.42 7.83 2.31
CA THR A 10 1.07 7.78 3.64
C THR A 10 1.79 9.09 3.95
N GLU A 11 2.48 9.68 2.98
CA GLU A 11 3.08 11.01 3.09
C GLU A 11 2.04 12.08 3.45
N LYS A 12 0.89 12.08 2.77
CA LYS A 12 -0.19 13.02 3.10
C LYS A 12 -0.65 12.88 4.54
N VAL A 13 -0.88 11.66 5.02
CA VAL A 13 -1.31 11.38 6.40
C VAL A 13 -0.23 11.80 7.40
N PHE A 14 1.03 11.52 7.09
CA PHE A 14 2.17 11.95 7.91
C PHE A 14 2.23 13.47 8.08
N LEU A 15 2.18 14.21 6.97
CA LEU A 15 2.28 15.67 6.98
C LEU A 15 1.10 16.30 7.72
N GLN A 16 -0.12 15.77 7.54
CA GLN A 16 -1.30 16.20 8.28
C GLN A 16 -1.13 16.01 9.79
N LYS A 17 -0.63 14.83 10.21
CA LYS A 17 -0.37 14.55 11.62
C LYS A 17 0.70 15.46 12.20
N LEU A 18 1.77 15.72 11.45
CA LEU A 18 2.84 16.60 11.90
C LEU A 18 2.32 18.04 12.12
N VAL A 19 1.53 18.55 11.19
CA VAL A 19 0.91 19.89 11.33
C VAL A 19 0.02 19.94 12.57
N GLU A 20 -0.85 18.94 12.77
CA GLU A 20 -1.71 18.83 13.96
C GLU A 20 -0.89 18.87 15.27
N LEU A 21 0.23 18.12 15.33
CA LEU A 21 1.08 18.07 16.52
C LEU A 21 1.81 19.40 16.79
N ILE A 22 2.15 20.16 15.74
CA ILE A 22 2.75 21.49 15.88
C ILE A 22 1.70 22.51 16.35
N GLU A 23 0.50 22.47 15.77
CA GLU A 23 -0.62 23.37 16.12
C GLU A 23 -1.13 23.15 17.56
N THR A 24 -1.04 21.91 18.05
CA THR A 24 -1.42 21.55 19.42
C THR A 24 -0.27 21.68 20.43
N GLU A 25 0.87 22.23 20.01
CA GLU A 25 2.09 22.40 20.83
C GLU A 25 2.67 21.09 21.39
N ALA A 26 2.20 19.93 20.93
CA ALA A 26 2.74 18.62 21.29
C ALA A 26 4.14 18.38 20.71
N VAL A 27 4.46 19.04 19.59
CA VAL A 27 5.77 19.04 18.94
C VAL A 27 6.20 20.47 18.68
N SER A 28 7.42 20.83 19.08
CA SER A 28 7.95 22.18 18.79
C SER A 28 8.21 22.36 17.29
N PRO A 29 8.19 23.59 16.75
CA PRO A 29 8.54 23.82 15.34
C PRO A 29 9.94 23.33 14.95
N ILE A 30 10.90 23.35 15.89
CA ILE A 30 12.28 22.87 15.68
C ILE A 30 12.29 21.34 15.57
N ASP A 31 11.56 20.67 16.46
CA ASP A 31 11.42 19.21 16.41
C ASP A 31 10.67 18.78 15.15
N GLY A 32 9.63 19.53 14.76
CA GLY A 32 8.89 19.28 13.54
C GLY A 32 9.75 19.38 12.27
N GLN A 33 10.68 20.34 12.21
CA GLN A 33 11.67 20.39 11.12
C GLN A 33 12.60 19.17 11.12
N THR A 34 13.01 18.71 12.29
CA THR A 34 13.87 17.53 12.43
C THR A 34 13.14 16.26 11.97
N ILE A 35 11.91 16.08 12.44
CA ILE A 35 11.03 14.96 12.06
C ILE A 35 10.76 14.97 10.56
N THR A 36 10.49 16.13 9.96
CA THR A 36 10.31 16.27 8.50
C THR A 36 11.55 15.84 7.73
N LYS A 37 12.74 16.29 8.17
CA LYS A 37 14.01 15.90 7.52
C LYS A 37 14.27 14.40 7.62
N GLU A 38 13.90 13.77 8.73
CA GLU A 38 14.02 12.33 8.88
C GLU A 38 13.01 11.59 7.98
N PHE A 39 11.77 12.07 7.91
CA PHE A 39 10.76 11.51 7.03
C PHE A 39 11.13 11.63 5.55
N LEU A 40 11.68 12.77 5.11
CA LEU A 40 12.11 12.94 3.71
C LEU A 40 13.22 11.97 3.29
N LYS A 41 14.02 11.45 4.25
CA LYS A 41 14.97 10.36 3.97
C LYS A 41 14.27 9.03 3.72
N CYS A 42 13.02 8.87 4.15
CA CYS A 42 12.17 7.71 3.88
C CYS A 42 11.48 7.80 2.51
N VAL A 43 11.19 9.01 2.00
CA VAL A 43 10.32 9.22 0.81
C VAL A 43 11.02 8.92 -0.52
N ASP A 44 12.34 8.77 -0.55
CA ASP A 44 13.11 8.50 -1.78
C ASP A 44 13.12 7.01 -2.20
N LEU A 45 12.04 6.28 -1.91
CA LEU A 45 11.99 4.83 -2.09
C LEU A 45 10.79 4.44 -2.95
N GLU A 46 11.04 4.15 -4.23
CA GLU A 46 10.09 3.47 -5.13
C GLU A 46 9.71 2.07 -4.64
N ASP A 47 10.39 1.58 -3.61
CA ASP A 47 10.23 0.28 -2.98
C ASP A 47 9.41 0.38 -1.68
N VAL A 48 8.19 -0.17 -1.73
CA VAL A 48 7.24 -0.22 -0.61
C VAL A 48 7.82 -0.96 0.61
N ALA A 49 8.65 -1.99 0.42
CA ALA A 49 9.22 -2.75 1.52
C ALA A 49 10.28 -1.94 2.27
N LYS A 50 11.13 -1.20 1.53
CA LYS A 50 12.10 -0.29 2.16
C LYS A 50 11.40 0.89 2.84
N PHE A 51 10.35 1.43 2.21
CA PHE A 51 9.55 2.48 2.83
C PHE A 51 8.90 2.00 4.15
N LYS A 52 8.36 0.77 4.17
CA LYS A 52 7.81 0.14 5.37
C LYS A 52 8.81 0.07 6.52
N GLU A 53 10.03 -0.38 6.25
CA GLU A 53 11.09 -0.47 7.25
C GLU A 53 11.48 0.93 7.78
N ALA A 54 11.71 1.87 6.86
CA ALA A 54 12.09 3.24 7.20
C ALA A 54 11.00 3.94 8.03
N LEU A 55 9.72 3.80 7.62
CA LEU A 55 8.58 4.34 8.35
C LEU A 55 8.42 3.70 9.73
N ASN A 56 8.58 2.38 9.84
CA ASN A 56 8.55 1.69 11.13
C ASN A 56 9.61 2.27 12.08
N ASN A 57 10.86 2.37 11.62
CA ASN A 57 11.96 2.93 12.40
C ASN A 57 11.69 4.38 12.84
N LEU A 58 11.11 5.19 11.96
CA LEU A 58 10.72 6.56 12.29
C LEU A 58 9.64 6.59 13.38
N THR A 59 8.59 5.76 13.27
CA THR A 59 7.50 5.73 14.25
C THR A 59 7.86 5.06 15.58
N LEU A 60 8.91 4.23 15.61
CA LEU A 60 9.52 3.74 16.85
C LEU A 60 10.24 4.88 17.59
N LYS A 61 10.88 5.79 16.86
CA LYS A 61 11.54 6.98 17.43
C LYS A 61 10.54 8.06 17.84
N TYR A 62 9.48 8.25 17.07
CA TYR A 62 8.44 9.26 17.29
C TYR A 62 7.08 8.59 17.45
N ALA A 63 6.75 8.23 18.69
CA ALA A 63 5.58 7.39 19.01
C ALA A 63 4.24 7.99 18.59
N ASP A 64 4.13 9.32 18.50
CA ASP A 64 2.92 10.03 18.05
C ASP A 64 2.54 9.72 16.59
N PHE A 65 3.49 9.18 15.82
CA PHE A 65 3.29 8.79 14.42
C PHE A 65 2.93 7.30 14.25
N LYS A 66 2.79 6.51 15.31
CA LYS A 66 2.30 5.12 15.22
C LYS A 66 0.98 4.96 14.43
N PRO A 67 0.00 5.89 14.52
CA PRO A 67 -1.19 5.82 13.68
C PRO A 67 -0.89 5.90 12.17
N VAL A 68 0.15 6.65 11.78
CA VAL A 68 0.60 6.75 10.38
C VAL A 68 1.14 5.41 9.87
N TYR A 69 1.94 4.71 10.68
CA TYR A 69 2.42 3.37 10.31
C TYR A 69 1.28 2.36 10.23
N SER A 70 0.31 2.46 11.12
CA SER A 70 -0.89 1.60 11.10
C SER A 70 -1.72 1.81 9.83
N GLU A 71 -1.88 3.07 9.41
CA GLU A 71 -2.56 3.41 8.15
C GLU A 71 -1.80 2.88 6.93
N PHE A 72 -0.47 2.99 6.92
CA PHE A 72 0.35 2.38 5.88
C PHE A 72 0.12 0.87 5.77
N LEU A 73 0.13 0.14 6.90
CA LEU A 73 -0.14 -1.30 6.91
C LEU A 73 -1.55 -1.62 6.38
N ARG A 74 -2.54 -0.80 6.73
CA ARG A 74 -3.91 -0.94 6.24
C ARG A 74 -3.99 -0.78 4.72
N LEU A 75 -3.31 0.23 4.17
CA LEU A 75 -3.24 0.48 2.72
C LEU A 75 -2.49 -0.64 1.98
N GLU A 76 -1.39 -1.14 2.53
CA GLU A 76 -0.64 -2.29 2.00
C GLU A 76 -1.53 -3.53 1.93
N GLU A 77 -2.27 -3.81 3.00
CA GLU A 77 -3.16 -4.97 3.04
C GLU A 77 -4.35 -4.83 2.08
N GLN A 78 -4.96 -3.65 2.00
CA GLN A 78 -6.03 -3.37 1.04
C GLN A 78 -5.55 -3.63 -0.40
N ASN A 79 -4.36 -3.16 -0.76
CA ASN A 79 -3.80 -3.41 -2.10
C ASN A 79 -3.56 -4.90 -2.37
N LYS A 80 -3.08 -5.67 -1.38
CA LYS A 80 -2.93 -7.13 -1.51
C LYS A 80 -4.27 -7.82 -1.73
N VAL A 81 -5.29 -7.45 -0.95
CA VAL A 81 -6.64 -8.01 -1.07
C VAL A 81 -7.23 -7.70 -2.44
N ASP A 82 -7.14 -6.45 -2.92
CA ASP A 82 -7.63 -6.06 -4.25
C ASP A 82 -6.94 -6.87 -5.37
N ASN A 83 -5.63 -7.09 -5.24
CA ASN A 83 -4.88 -7.93 -6.19
C ASN A 83 -5.33 -9.39 -6.18
N VAL A 84 -5.65 -9.96 -5.01
CA VAL A 84 -6.19 -11.31 -4.89
C VAL A 84 -7.58 -11.40 -5.52
N LEU A 85 -8.46 -10.44 -5.24
CA LEU A 85 -9.81 -10.39 -5.81
C LEU A 85 -9.76 -10.29 -7.35
N ASN A 86 -8.91 -9.42 -7.89
CA ASN A 86 -8.72 -9.30 -9.34
C ASN A 86 -8.22 -10.61 -9.97
N LYS A 87 -7.29 -11.33 -9.31
CA LYS A 87 -6.84 -12.65 -9.76
C LYS A 87 -7.98 -13.68 -9.74
N MET A 88 -8.78 -13.71 -8.68
CA MET A 88 -9.93 -14.62 -8.58
C MET A 88 -10.98 -14.35 -9.66
N GLN A 89 -11.28 -13.07 -9.94
CA GLN A 89 -12.18 -12.69 -11.02
C GLN A 89 -11.65 -13.13 -12.39
N GLY A 90 -10.35 -12.92 -12.66
CA GLY A 90 -9.70 -13.38 -13.88
C GLY A 90 -9.78 -14.89 -14.07
N LEU A 91 -9.62 -15.68 -13.00
CA LEU A 91 -9.76 -17.14 -13.05
C LEU A 91 -11.20 -17.58 -13.36
N MET A 92 -12.21 -16.91 -12.80
CA MET A 92 -13.62 -17.19 -13.10
C MET A 92 -13.97 -16.85 -14.56
N GLN A 93 -13.43 -15.77 -15.11
CA GLN A 93 -13.65 -15.38 -16.51
C GLN A 93 -12.93 -16.31 -17.50
N ASN A 94 -11.70 -16.74 -17.20
CA ASN A 94 -10.97 -17.67 -18.09
C ASN A 94 -11.54 -19.09 -18.11
N ASN A 95 -12.22 -19.53 -17.05
CA ASN A 95 -12.96 -20.80 -17.03
C ASN A 95 -14.34 -20.72 -17.74
N SER A 96 -14.72 -19.55 -18.25
CA SER A 96 -15.98 -19.35 -18.98
C SER A 96 -15.82 -19.56 -20.50
N ASN A 97 -14.65 -19.99 -20.98
CA ASN A 97 -14.48 -20.46 -22.35
C ASN A 97 -14.82 -21.96 -22.36
N PRO A 98 -16.01 -22.39 -22.83
CA PRO A 98 -16.30 -23.80 -22.90
C PRO A 98 -15.30 -24.43 -23.88
N LEU A 99 -14.60 -25.47 -23.43
CA LEU A 99 -13.87 -26.36 -24.32
C LEU A 99 -14.80 -26.74 -25.48
N PRO A 100 -14.36 -26.69 -26.76
CA PRO A 100 -15.18 -27.14 -27.86
C PRO A 100 -15.58 -28.60 -27.58
N VAL A 101 -16.87 -28.81 -27.37
CA VAL A 101 -17.45 -30.14 -27.21
C VAL A 101 -17.16 -30.85 -28.52
N SER A 102 -16.24 -31.80 -28.51
CA SER A 102 -16.03 -32.69 -29.64
C SER A 102 -17.29 -33.54 -29.76
N GLU A 103 -18.04 -33.38 -30.85
CA GLU A 103 -19.18 -34.24 -31.14
C GLU A 103 -18.74 -35.71 -31.15
N PRO A 104 -19.54 -36.65 -30.60
CA PRO A 104 -19.23 -38.05 -30.74
C PRO A 104 -19.34 -38.41 -32.23
N THR A 105 -18.21 -38.74 -32.85
CA THR A 105 -18.19 -39.33 -34.19
C THR A 105 -18.98 -40.64 -34.13
N ALA A 106 -20.18 -40.64 -34.70
CA ALA A 106 -20.94 -41.85 -34.92
C ALA A 106 -20.11 -42.74 -35.86
N ALA A 107 -19.57 -43.83 -35.32
CA ALA A 107 -18.98 -44.89 -36.13
C ALA A 107 -20.08 -45.45 -37.04
N GLN A 108 -20.03 -45.08 -38.32
CA GLN A 108 -20.84 -45.72 -39.35
C GLN A 108 -20.27 -47.13 -39.54
N ILE A 109 -21.01 -48.12 -39.03
CA ILE A 109 -20.87 -49.52 -39.41
C ILE A 109 -21.73 -49.69 -40.67
N THR A 110 -21.09 -49.88 -41.83
CA THR A 110 -21.35 -50.93 -42.85
C THR A 110 -20.54 -50.67 -44.10
#